data_AF-A0A914STI1-F1
#
_entry.id   AF-A0A914STI1-F1
#
_cell.length_a   1.000
_cell.length_b   1.000
_cell.length_c   1.000
_cell.angle_alpha   90.00
_cell.angle_beta   90.00
_cell.angle_gamma   90.00
#
_symmetry.space_group_name_H-M   'P 1'
#
loop_
_entity.id
_entity.type
_entity.pdbx_description
1 polymer ?
#
loop_
_entity_poly.entity_id
_entity_poly.type
_entity_poly.pdbx_seq_one_letter_code
_entity_poly.pdbx_strand_id
1 'polypeptide(L)'
;MESAIWIENQIYTIGKLIWELPEPENLLKHEWKILSLPEKTVNPNTPKINLSFQPWGALEEHINAIIVQADFVQAFGTYHGTIELSNITYRIEDGFGVAENHFSKW
;
A
#
# COMPACT_ATOMS: atom_id res chain seq x y z
N MET A 1 -12.73 5.16 -0.44
CA MET A 1 -11.65 4.81 -1.40
C MET A 1 -11.88 3.39 -1.83
N GLU A 2 -11.88 3.16 -3.13
CA GLU A 2 -11.92 1.82 -3.74
C GLU A 2 -10.46 1.42 -4.00
N SER A 3 -10.06 0.22 -3.59
CA SER A 3 -8.72 -0.33 -3.82
C SER A 3 -8.82 -1.40 -4.90
N ALA A 4 -7.77 -1.60 -5.70
CA ALA A 4 -7.76 -2.62 -6.75
C ALA A 4 -6.36 -3.19 -6.94
N ILE A 5 -6.30 -4.42 -7.45
CA ILE A 5 -5.06 -5.09 -7.84
C ILE A 5 -5.17 -5.63 -9.26
N TRP A 6 -4.06 -5.58 -9.98
CA TRP A 6 -3.94 -6.12 -11.32
C TRP A 6 -3.11 -7.41 -11.29
N ILE A 7 -3.71 -8.52 -11.71
CA ILE A 7 -3.08 -9.85 -11.74
C ILE A 7 -3.41 -10.48 -13.10
N GLU A 8 -2.39 -10.99 -13.81
CA GLU A 8 -2.56 -11.73 -15.08
C GLU A 8 -3.55 -11.07 -16.06
N ASN A 9 -3.36 -9.77 -16.33
CA ASN A 9 -4.19 -9.01 -17.25
C ASN A 9 -5.64 -8.73 -16.77
N GLN A 10 -5.98 -9.02 -15.51
CA GLN A 10 -7.29 -8.78 -14.91
C GLN A 10 -7.23 -7.88 -13.67
N ILE A 11 -8.14 -6.91 -13.57
CA ILE A 11 -8.27 -6.02 -12.42
C ILE A 11 -9.31 -6.60 -11.46
N TYR A 12 -8.93 -6.75 -10.21
CA TYR A 12 -9.81 -7.17 -9.12
C TYR A 12 -9.99 -6.03 -8.15
N THR A 13 -11.24 -5.71 -7.82
CA THR A 13 -11.53 -4.79 -6.72
C THR A 13 -11.19 -5.47 -5.40
N ILE A 14 -10.48 -4.74 -4.55
CA ILE A 14 -10.19 -5.12 -3.19
C ILE A 14 -11.13 -4.32 -2.29
N GLY A 15 -11.66 -4.99 -1.27
CA GLY A 15 -12.39 -4.32 -0.19
C GLY A 15 -11.49 -3.35 0.59
N LYS A 16 -11.92 -2.99 1.80
CA LYS A 16 -11.16 -2.06 2.63
C LYS A 16 -9.78 -2.65 2.99
N LEU A 17 -8.73 -1.88 2.69
CA LEU A 17 -7.37 -2.13 3.16
C LEU A 17 -7.10 -1.34 4.45
N ILE A 18 -6.34 -1.95 5.35
CA ILE A 18 -5.68 -1.29 6.48
C ILE A 18 -4.20 -1.17 6.15
N TRP A 19 -3.67 0.03 6.37
CA TRP A 19 -2.24 0.30 6.38
C TRP A 19 -1.83 0.53 7.83
N GLU A 20 -0.98 -0.34 8.36
CA GLU A 20 -0.33 -0.12 9.64
C GLU A 20 1.04 0.48 9.35
N LEU A 21 1.11 1.81 9.54
CA LEU A 21 2.33 2.57 9.35
C LEU A 21 3.08 2.69 10.69
N PRO A 22 4.43 2.67 10.68
CA PRO A 22 5.21 3.05 11.85
C PRO A 22 5.05 4.55 12.15
N GLU A 23 5.54 4.97 13.32
CA GLU A 23 5.56 6.39 13.70
C GLU A 23 6.26 7.27 12.65
N PRO A 24 5.87 8.54 12.49
CA PRO A 24 6.36 9.43 11.42
C PRO A 24 7.90 9.45 11.26
N GLU A 25 8.65 9.51 12.35
CA GLU A 25 10.13 9.51 12.35
C GLU A 25 10.78 8.20 11.87
N ASN A 26 9.97 7.15 11.75
CA ASN A 26 10.36 5.79 11.41
C ASN A 26 9.77 5.32 10.08
N LEU A 27 9.01 6.17 9.37
CA LEU A 27 8.35 5.83 8.11
C LEU A 27 9.30 5.28 7.04
N LEU A 28 10.55 5.73 6.97
CA LEU A 28 11.50 5.22 5.97
C LEU A 28 12.42 4.12 6.51
N LYS A 29 12.28 3.74 7.78
CA LYS A 29 13.17 2.80 8.46
C LYS A 29 12.52 1.46 8.75
N HIS A 30 11.20 1.43 8.90
CA HIS A 30 10.45 0.25 9.28
C HIS A 30 9.43 -0.12 8.22
N GLU A 31 9.10 -1.40 8.22
CA GLU A 31 8.13 -2.02 7.34
C GLU A 31 6.71 -1.50 7.59
N TRP A 32 5.95 -1.31 6.51
CA TRP A 32 4.54 -0.92 6.53
C TRP A 32 3.70 -2.16 6.25
N LYS A 33 2.68 -2.44 7.06
CA LYS A 33 1.80 -3.59 6.82
C LYS A 33 0.55 -3.18 6.07
N ILE A 34 0.13 -4.05 5.15
CA ILE A 34 -1.01 -3.81 4.26
C ILE A 34 -1.89 -5.05 4.32
N LEU A 35 -3.06 -4.90 4.93
CA LEU A 35 -3.96 -6.01 5.23
C LEU A 35 -5.35 -5.74 4.65
N SER A 36 -5.91 -6.72 3.95
CA SER A 36 -7.34 -6.69 3.62
C SER A 36 -8.16 -7.04 4.85
N LEU A 37 -9.23 -6.28 5.11
CA LEU A 37 -10.17 -6.63 6.15
C LEU A 37 -11.09 -7.78 5.72
N PRO A 38 -11.41 -8.73 6.64
CA PRO A 38 -12.45 -9.70 6.40
C PRO A 38 -13.80 -8.98 6.42
N GLU A 39 -14.43 -8.85 5.26
CA GLU A 39 -15.73 -8.22 5.12
C GLU A 39 -16.80 -9.30 4.85
N LYS A 40 -17.90 -9.24 5.61
CA LYS A 40 -18.89 -10.33 5.70
C LYS A 40 -19.69 -10.57 4.42
N THR A 41 -19.62 -9.65 3.45
CA THR A 41 -20.37 -9.64 2.20
C THR A 41 -19.47 -9.76 0.97
N VAL A 42 -18.21 -10.15 1.16
CA VAL A 42 -17.20 -10.15 0.09
C VAL A 42 -17.44 -11.30 -0.87
N ASN A 43 -17.38 -10.99 -2.16
CA ASN A 43 -17.36 -11.98 -3.23
C ASN A 43 -16.19 -12.95 -2.97
N PRO A 44 -16.38 -14.29 -3.01
CA PRO A 44 -15.29 -15.25 -2.80
C PRO A 44 -14.10 -15.07 -3.77
N ASN A 45 -14.29 -14.33 -4.87
CA ASN A 45 -13.24 -13.96 -5.82
C ASN A 45 -12.60 -12.60 -5.55
N THR A 46 -12.83 -11.99 -4.38
CA THR A 46 -12.08 -10.81 -3.95
C THR A 46 -10.74 -11.23 -3.37
N PRO A 47 -9.63 -10.65 -3.83
CA PRO A 47 -8.31 -10.95 -3.30
C PRO A 47 -8.19 -10.60 -1.81
N LYS A 48 -7.62 -11.51 -1.02
CA LYS A 48 -7.16 -11.22 0.34
C LYS A 48 -5.70 -10.81 0.28
N ILE A 49 -5.39 -9.69 0.92
CA ILE A 49 -4.08 -9.05 0.90
C ILE A 49 -3.45 -9.20 2.26
N ASN A 50 -2.24 -9.77 2.29
CA ASN A 50 -1.36 -9.74 3.44
C ASN A 50 0.05 -9.42 2.93
N LEU A 51 0.30 -8.12 2.78
CA LEU A 51 1.54 -7.61 2.26
C LEU A 51 2.24 -6.75 3.30
N SER A 52 3.53 -6.59 3.08
CA SER A 52 4.35 -5.65 3.81
C SER A 52 5.25 -4.92 2.83
N PHE A 53 5.58 -3.66 3.14
CA PHE A 53 6.40 -2.80 2.30
C PHE A 53 7.60 -2.30 3.08
N GLN A 54 8.80 -2.62 2.60
CA GLN A 54 10.06 -2.15 3.15
C GLN A 54 10.57 -0.98 2.31
N PRO A 55 10.49 0.27 2.81
CA PRO A 55 11.06 1.41 2.13
C PRO A 55 12.59 1.34 2.11
N TRP A 56 13.18 1.80 1.00
CA TRP A 56 14.62 2.00 0.82
C TRP A 56 15.00 3.49 0.80
N GLY A 57 14.02 4.35 0.51
CA GLY A 57 14.15 5.80 0.49
C GLY A 57 12.83 6.43 0.07
N ALA A 58 12.82 7.76 -0.03
CA ALA A 58 11.69 8.51 -0.56
C ALA A 58 12.17 9.63 -1.47
N LEU A 59 11.29 9.99 -2.41
CA LEU A 59 11.36 11.26 -3.09
C LEU A 59 10.48 12.25 -2.31
N GLU A 60 11.08 13.31 -1.78
CA GLU A 60 10.37 14.41 -1.12
C GLU A 60 10.31 15.59 -2.10
N GLU A 61 9.10 15.98 -2.50
CA GLU A 61 8.87 17.21 -3.29
C GLU A 61 8.38 18.32 -2.36
N HIS A 62 9.25 19.29 -2.04
CA HIS A 62 8.86 20.50 -1.33
C HIS A 62 8.30 21.54 -2.31
N ILE A 63 7.01 21.47 -2.65
CA ILE A 63 6.35 22.55 -3.40
C ILE A 63 5.98 23.68 -2.42
N ASN A 64 6.85 24.69 -2.32
CA ASN A 64 6.55 25.95 -1.63
C ASN A 64 5.61 26.81 -2.50
N ALA A 65 4.34 26.41 -2.65
CA ALA A 65 3.29 27.34 -3.07
C ALA A 65 2.81 28.07 -1.81
N ILE A 66 2.92 29.40 -1.79
CA ILE A 66 2.85 30.35 -0.66
C ILE A 66 1.64 30.20 0.32
N ILE A 67 0.74 29.24 0.12
CA ILE A 67 -0.46 29.01 0.96
C ILE A 67 -0.70 27.52 1.33
N VAL A 68 0.07 26.54 0.79
CA VAL A 68 -0.16 25.11 1.09
C VAL A 68 1.17 24.38 1.33
N GLN A 69 1.42 23.99 2.59
CA GLN A 69 2.47 23.02 2.93
C GLN A 69 1.87 21.61 2.75
N ALA A 70 2.13 20.99 1.59
CA ALA A 70 1.83 19.58 1.37
C ALA A 70 3.14 18.79 1.57
N ASP A 71 3.25 18.08 2.69
CA ASP A 71 4.35 17.15 2.92
C ASP A 71 4.02 15.85 2.15
N PHE A 72 4.47 15.77 0.89
CA PHE A 72 4.32 14.58 0.06
C PHE A 72 5.52 13.65 0.25
N VAL A 73 5.26 12.41 0.69
CA VAL A 73 6.28 11.35 0.81
C VAL A 73 5.92 10.21 -0.12
N GLN A 74 6.70 10.07 -1.19
CA GLN A 74 6.66 8.90 -2.07
C GLN A 74 7.85 8.00 -1.77
N ALA A 75 7.60 6.98 -0.96
CA ALA A 75 8.61 5.98 -0.63
C ALA A 75 8.74 4.97 -1.77
N PHE A 76 9.98 4.60 -2.13
CA PHE A 76 10.27 3.48 -3.02
C PHE A 76 10.94 2.36 -2.22
N GLY A 77 10.67 1.11 -2.59
CA GLY A 77 11.12 -0.04 -1.83
C GLY A 77 10.62 -1.35 -2.40
N THR A 78 10.48 -2.35 -1.53
CA THR A 78 10.02 -3.69 -1.92
C THR A 78 8.82 -4.14 -1.12
N TYR A 79 7.92 -4.85 -1.80
CA TYR A 79 6.80 -5.56 -1.22
C TYR A 79 7.14 -7.03 -0.98
N HIS A 80 6.59 -7.55 0.12
CA HIS A 80 6.69 -8.95 0.50
C HIS A 80 5.36 -9.45 1.01
N GLY A 81 5.10 -10.75 0.89
CA GLY A 81 3.94 -11.40 1.49
C GLY A 81 3.09 -12.15 0.48
N THR A 82 1.79 -12.19 0.72
CA THR A 82 0.86 -13.02 -0.04
C THR A 82 -0.40 -12.28 -0.49
N ILE A 83 -0.88 -12.68 -1.66
CA ILE A 83 -2.20 -12.36 -2.17
C ILE A 83 -2.92 -13.68 -2.42
N GLU A 84 -4.03 -13.89 -1.73
CA GLU A 84 -4.87 -15.07 -1.94
C GLU A 84 -6.06 -14.69 -2.82
N LEU A 85 -6.23 -15.39 -3.94
CA LEU A 85 -7.34 -15.18 -4.87
C LEU A 85 -7.92 -16.54 -5.25
N SER A 86 -9.19 -16.76 -4.87
CA SER A 86 -9.89 -18.03 -5.05
C SER A 86 -9.08 -19.21 -4.45
N ASN A 87 -8.41 -20.02 -5.27
CA ASN A 87 -7.62 -21.19 -4.85
C ASN A 87 -6.11 -21.02 -5.10
N ILE A 88 -5.67 -19.81 -5.47
CA ILE A 88 -4.28 -19.51 -5.81
C ILE A 88 -3.73 -18.53 -4.78
N THR A 89 -2.52 -18.81 -4.28
CA THR A 89 -1.75 -17.89 -3.46
C THR A 89 -0.57 -17.38 -4.27
N TYR A 90 -0.58 -16.09 -4.59
CA TYR A 90 0.56 -15.40 -5.16
C TYR A 90 1.48 -14.95 -4.03
N ARG A 91 2.74 -15.36 -4.09
CA ARG A 91 3.77 -14.94 -3.14
C ARG A 91 4.65 -13.89 -3.80
N ILE A 92 4.83 -12.77 -3.11
CA ILE A 92 5.72 -11.70 -3.54
C ILE A 92 6.98 -11.80 -2.69
N GLU A 93 8.13 -11.97 -3.35
CA GLU A 93 9.46 -11.95 -2.76
C GLU A 93 10.22 -10.79 -3.40
N ASP A 94 10.49 -9.73 -2.62
CA ASP A 94 11.25 -8.56 -3.06
C ASP A 94 10.66 -7.83 -4.29
N GLY A 95 9.33 -7.73 -4.36
CA GLY A 95 8.65 -7.05 -5.46
C GLY A 95 8.82 -5.54 -5.39
N PHE A 96 9.55 -4.94 -6.33
CA PHE A 96 9.73 -3.48 -6.33
C PHE A 96 8.41 -2.72 -6.48
N GLY A 97 8.28 -1.60 -5.75
CA GLY A 97 7.19 -0.66 -5.97
C GLY A 97 7.34 0.64 -5.19
N VAL A 98 6.30 1.48 -5.27
CA VAL A 98 6.21 2.78 -4.60
C VAL A 98 4.96 2.84 -3.73
N ALA A 99 5.09 3.49 -2.58
CA ALA A 99 4.00 3.76 -1.67
C ALA A 99 3.96 5.27 -1.37
N GLU A 100 2.79 5.87 -1.59
CA GLU A 100 2.56 7.30 -1.42
C GLU A 100 1.64 7.54 -0.23
N ASN A 101 2.03 8.46 0.65
CA ASN A 101 1.15 8.97 1.68
C ASN A 101 0.82 10.44 1.40
N HIS A 102 -0.47 10.73 1.21
CA HIS A 102 -0.97 12.08 0.99
C HIS A 102 -1.47 12.66 2.32
N PHE A 103 -0.61 13.38 3.04
CA PHE A 103 -1.04 14.10 4.25
C PHE A 103 -1.45 15.52 3.88
N SER A 104 -2.76 15.80 3.89
CA SER A 104 -3.29 17.16 3.76
C SER A 104 -3.73 17.68 5.12
N LYS A 105 -3.01 18.64 5.68
CA LYS A 105 -3.54 19.52 6.74
C LYS A 105 -4.17 20.74 6.04
N TRP A 106 -5.47 20.91 6.21
CA TRP A 106 -6.21 22.14 5.87
C TRP A 106 -6.23 23.10 7.05
#